data_AF-A0A379VJW2-F1
#
_entry.id   AF-A0A379VJW2-F1
#
_cell.length_a   1.000
_cell.length_b   1.000
_cell.length_c   1.000
_cell.angle_alpha   90.00
_cell.angle_beta   90.00
_cell.angle_gamma   90.00
#
_symmetry.space_group_name_H-M   'P 1'
#
loop_
_entity.id
_entity.type
_entity.pdbx_description
1 polymer ?
#
loop_
_entity_poly.entity_id
_entity_poly.type
_entity_poly.pdbx_seq_one_letter_code
_entity_poly.pdbx_strand_id
1 'polypeptide(L)' 'MEMLPPVDVSEYGKDQVRELAAHCRALMEQKIAELDKEVAEREATGKV' A
#
# COMPACT_ATOMS: atom_id res chain seq x y z
N MET A 1 -1.70 9.43 10.99
CA MET A 1 -2.13 9.42 9.57
C MET A 1 -1.26 8.39 8.89
N GLU A 2 -1.86 7.32 8.38
CA GLU A 2 -1.12 6.24 7.71
C GLU A 2 -1.02 6.60 6.23
N MET A 3 0.13 7.12 5.83
CA MET A 3 0.40 7.60 4.48
C MET A 3 1.51 6.76 3.88
N LEU A 4 1.32 6.33 2.63
CA LEU A 4 2.39 5.71 1.87
C LEU A 4 3.46 6.74 1.51
N PRO A 5 4.74 6.35 1.51
CA PRO A 5 5.79 7.21 1.00
C PRO A 5 5.55 7.49 -0.50
N PRO A 6 6.07 8.60 -1.03
CA PRO A 6 6.03 8.87 -2.45
C PRO A 6 6.66 7.72 -3.25
N VAL A 7 5.99 7.32 -4.33
CA VAL A 7 6.52 6.30 -5.25
C VAL A 7 7.52 6.95 -6.19
N ASP A 8 8.71 6.36 -6.29
CA ASP A 8 9.69 6.79 -7.28
C ASP A 8 9.23 6.39 -8.68
N VAL A 9 9.18 7.37 -9.57
CA VAL A 9 8.76 7.22 -10.97
C VAL A 9 9.93 7.36 -11.93
N SER A 10 11.15 7.56 -11.43
CA SER A 10 12.35 7.81 -12.25
C SER A 10 12.64 6.69 -13.25
N GLU A 11 12.27 5.45 -12.93
CA GLU A 11 12.43 4.28 -13.79
C GLU A 11 11.29 4.08 -14.80
N TYR A 12 10.19 4.84 -14.71
CA TYR A 12 9.01 4.67 -15.58
C TYR A 12 8.97 5.73 -16.68
N GLY A 13 9.01 5.27 -17.93
CA GLY A 13 8.82 6.12 -19.11
C GLY A 13 7.35 6.39 -19.44
N LYS A 14 7.11 7.24 -20.45
CA LYS A 14 5.75 7.62 -20.92
C LYS A 14 4.92 6.42 -21.40
N ASP A 15 5.56 5.36 -21.85
CA ASP A 15 4.88 4.16 -22.34
C ASP A 15 4.55 3.16 -21.21
N GLN A 16 5.12 3.36 -20.01
CA GLN A 16 5.00 2.45 -18.86
C GLN A 16 3.98 2.91 -17.82
N VAL A 17 3.07 3.83 -18.16
CA VAL A 17 2.07 4.37 -17.22
C VAL A 17 1.18 3.28 -16.63
N ARG A 18 0.84 2.24 -17.42
CA ARG A 18 0.07 1.08 -16.92
C ARG A 18 0.85 0.26 -15.90
N GLU A 19 2.15 0.09 -16.13
CA GLU A 19 3.04 -0.64 -15.22
C GLU A 19 3.19 0.12 -13.91
N LEU A 20 3.41 1.44 -13.99
CA LEU A 20 3.45 2.33 -12.82
C LEU A 20 2.15 2.27 -12.02
N ALA A 21 1.00 2.34 -12.70
CA ALA A 21 -0.30 2.26 -12.02
C ALA A 21 -0.50 0.91 -11.32
N ALA A 22 -0.06 -0.19 -11.94
CA ALA A 22 -0.09 -1.51 -11.33
C ALA A 22 0.83 -1.60 -10.11
N HIS A 23 2.03 -1.04 -10.19
CA HIS A 23 2.98 -0.97 -9.08
C HIS A 23 2.42 -0.17 -7.90
N CYS A 24 1.90 1.04 -8.14
CA CYS A 24 1.26 1.86 -7.11
C CYS A 24 0.10 1.12 -6.44
N ARG A 25 -0.72 0.41 -7.23
CA ARG A 25 -1.82 -0.39 -6.70
C ARG A 25 -1.34 -1.53 -5.81
N ALA A 26 -0.29 -2.26 -6.23
CA ALA A 26 0.28 -3.34 -5.43
C ALA A 26 0.81 -2.83 -4.08
N LEU A 27 1.47 -1.66 -4.05
CA LEU A 27 1.92 -1.02 -2.81
C LEU A 27 0.75 -0.65 -1.88
N MET A 28 -0.35 -0.14 -2.44
CA MET A 28 -1.56 0.15 -1.67
C MET A 28 -2.19 -1.13 -1.10
N GLU A 29 -2.33 -2.18 -1.90
CA GLU A 29 -2.90 -3.46 -1.46
C GLU A 29 -2.05 -4.11 -0.36
N GLN A 30 -0.72 -4.08 -0.48
CA GLN A 30 0.17 -4.57 0.57
C GLN A 30 -0.01 -3.81 1.88
N LYS A 31 -0.13 -2.47 1.82
CA LYS A 31 -0.30 -1.67 3.03
C LYS A 31 -1.65 -1.92 3.68
N ILE A 32 -2.72 -2.03 2.90
CA ILE A 32 -4.05 -2.38 3.41
C ILE A 32 -4.00 -3.73 4.13
N ALA A 33 -3.36 -4.74 3.54
CA ALA A 33 -3.23 -6.06 4.17
C ALA A 33 -2.45 -6.03 5.50
N GLU A 34 -1.43 -5.18 5.60
CA GLU A 34 -0.70 -4.95 6.86
C GLU A 34 -1.61 -4.32 7.93
N LEU A 35 -2.39 -3.31 7.54
CA LEU A 35 -3.33 -2.62 8.43
C LEU A 35 -4.48 -3.53 8.87
N ASP A 36 -5.03 -4.34 7.96
CA ASP A 36 -6.07 -5.32 8.27
C ASP A 36 -5.56 -6.34 9.30
N LYS A 37 -4.30 -6.77 9.17
CA LYS A 37 -3.67 -7.65 10.16
C LYS A 37 -3.52 -6.96 11.51
N GLU A 38 -3.07 -5.71 11.53
CA GLU A 38 -2.93 -4.94 12.76
C GLU A 38 -4.29 -4.72 13.46
N VAL A 39 -5.34 -4.44 12.70
CA VAL A 39 -6.71 -4.33 13.20
C VAL A 39 -7.18 -5.67 13.77
N ALA A 40 -6.99 -6.77 13.05
CA ALA A 40 -7.36 -8.10 13.53
C ALA A 40 -6.65 -8.48 14.84
N GLU A 41 -5.37 -8.13 14.99
CA GLU A 41 -4.61 -8.32 16.23
C GLU A 41 -5.17 -7.46 17.39
N ARG A 42 -5.54 -6.21 17.11
CA ARG A 42 -6.16 -5.30 18.11
C ARG A 42 -7.55 -5.76 18.53
N GLU A 43 -8.36 -6.21 17.58
CA GLU A 43 -9.69 -6.78 17.85
C GLU A 43 -9.60 -8.08 18.65
N ALA A 44 -8.68 -8.97 18.29
CA ALA A 44 -8.47 -10.24 19.01
C ALA A 44 -7.94 -10.02 20.45
N THR A 45 -7.21 -8.94 20.69
CA THR A 45 -6.73 -8.56 22.03
C THR A 45 -7.73 -7.71 22.83
N GLY A 46 -8.91 -7.42 22.28
CA GLY A 46 -9.98 -6.68 22.95
C GLY A 46 -9.63 -5.22 23.25
N LYS A 47 -8.71 -4.63 22.47
CA LYS A 47 -8.18 -3.27 22.68
C LYS A 47 -8.88 -2.18 21.85
N VAL A 48 -10.13 -2.42 21.43
CA VAL A 48 -10.96 -1.44 20.70
C VAL A 48 -11.94 -0.77 21.66
#